data_AF-A0A9D4RVT0-F1
#
_entry.id   AF-A0A9D4RVT0-F1
#
_cell.length_a   1.000
_cell.length_b   1.000
_cell.length_c   1.000
_cell.angle_alpha   90.00
_cell.angle_beta   90.00
_cell.angle_gamma   90.00
#
_symmetry.space_group_name_H-M   'P 1'
#
loop_
_entity.id
_entity.type
_entity.pdbx_description
1 polymer ?
#
loop_
_entity_poly.entity_id
_entity_poly.type
_entity_poly.pdbx_seq_one_letter_code
_entity_poly.pdbx_strand_id
1 'polypeptide(L)'
;MAKSKAQRMREYREKKKEQLGDSWLKAERERVRGYFVPIADLDDEARERKSESNKIRQARFRNKRRVDKANEASVANVYNMSNDIQQPSTSENGVSSSSDSVLTVKMPFMVREKVSIRGRKRSSRALAKSYRTIETLQDRNEELKRKLISAQKRLQRYENRVSSANTPKSKSDNLLKRSGINPKDVPEVRKKLILGECLSEEIKTAKNAQEGNSAKAQIVHRVASGKVIKKYRMKSTLEKVTNLNRRRNIKNKNVLSIKRKRLDDLRKRVNDKIQTFLERDDNSRQHPGKGDAVKAGNKKIQKRVLNDYMYNLQLKFNAESDIKVSRTTFYKTRPKYVSLVNFTSRSVCA
;
A
#
# COMPACT_ATOMS: atom_id res chain seq x y z
N MET A 1 25.42 0.79 23.40
CA MET A 1 24.53 0.12 22.42
C MET A 1 25.39 -0.63 21.40
N ALA A 2 25.04 -1.88 21.06
CA ALA A 2 25.81 -2.65 20.09
C ALA A 2 25.74 -2.02 18.69
N LYS A 3 26.89 -1.77 18.05
CA LYS A 3 26.95 -1.19 16.70
C LYS A 3 26.31 -2.13 15.66
N SER A 4 25.52 -1.56 14.75
CA SER A 4 24.95 -2.32 13.62
C SER A 4 26.05 -2.93 12.75
N LYS A 5 25.78 -4.07 12.09
CA LYS A 5 26.73 -4.71 11.16
C LYS A 5 27.23 -3.73 10.09
N ALA A 6 26.34 -2.85 9.58
CA ALA A 6 26.70 -1.84 8.60
C ALA A 6 27.67 -0.79 9.15
N GLN A 7 27.48 -0.38 10.41
CA GLN A 7 28.37 0.57 11.10
C GLN A 7 29.75 -0.04 11.36
N ARG A 8 29.81 -1.29 11.83
CA ARG A 8 31.08 -2.01 12.03
C ARG A 8 31.89 -2.14 10.72
N MET A 9 31.21 -2.42 9.61
CA MET A 9 31.86 -2.51 8.31
C MET A 9 32.35 -1.14 7.79
N ARG A 10 31.64 -0.06 8.11
CA ARG A 10 32.06 1.31 7.75
C ARG A 10 33.33 1.70 8.48
N GLU A 11 33.36 1.51 9.80
CA GLU A 11 34.54 1.80 10.63
C GLU A 11 35.75 0.94 10.25
N TYR A 12 35.54 -0.33 9.89
CA TYR A 12 36.61 -1.19 9.38
C TYR A 12 37.22 -0.66 8.07
N ARG A 13 36.38 -0.18 7.14
CA ARG A 13 36.84 0.40 5.86
C ARG A 13 37.59 1.71 6.07
N GLU A 14 37.10 2.56 6.97
CA GLU A 14 37.77 3.81 7.34
C GLU A 14 39.16 3.54 7.94
N LYS A 15 39.27 2.60 8.89
CA LYS A 15 40.56 2.17 9.44
C LYS A 15 41.51 1.60 8.38
N LYS A 16 41.00 0.80 7.43
CA LYS A 16 41.83 0.26 6.35
C LYS A 16 42.27 1.33 5.35
N LYS A 17 41.42 2.32 5.08
CA LYS A 17 41.76 3.49 4.27
C LYS A 17 42.85 4.33 4.92
N GLU A 18 42.80 4.52 6.24
CA GLU A 18 43.85 5.23 7.00
C GLU A 18 45.18 4.45 7.02
N GLN A 19 45.15 3.13 7.13
CA GLN A 19 46.37 2.29 7.20
C GLN A 19 47.09 2.11 5.85
N LEU A 20 46.34 1.94 4.77
CA LEU A 20 46.87 1.48 3.47
C LEU A 20 46.75 2.56 2.37
N GLY A 21 46.02 3.64 2.63
CA GLY A 21 45.88 4.79 1.73
C GLY A 21 45.44 4.40 0.32
N ASP A 22 46.26 4.77 -0.65
CA ASP A 22 45.96 4.62 -2.08
C ASP A 22 45.91 3.17 -2.56
N SER A 23 46.68 2.27 -1.94
CA SER A 23 46.66 0.84 -2.28
C SER A 23 45.30 0.22 -1.98
N TRP A 24 44.68 0.60 -0.86
CA TRP A 24 43.34 0.16 -0.49
C TRP A 24 42.27 0.80 -1.36
N LEU A 25 42.43 2.08 -1.73
CA LEU A 25 41.52 2.74 -2.66
C LEU A 25 41.55 2.12 -4.07
N LYS A 26 42.70 1.61 -4.52
CA LYS A 26 42.83 0.88 -5.79
C LYS A 26 42.13 -0.48 -5.71
N ALA A 27 42.41 -1.26 -4.66
CA ALA A 27 41.75 -2.55 -4.44
C ALA A 27 40.22 -2.41 -4.25
N GLU A 28 39.76 -1.35 -3.58
CA GLU A 28 38.33 -1.08 -3.41
C GLU A 28 37.68 -0.63 -4.73
N ARG A 29 38.38 0.13 -5.58
CA ARG A 29 37.92 0.46 -6.94
C ARG A 29 37.77 -0.79 -7.81
N GLU A 30 38.73 -1.70 -7.77
CA GLU A 30 38.69 -2.98 -8.48
C GLU A 30 37.56 -3.87 -7.96
N ARG A 31 37.40 -3.96 -6.63
CA ARG A 31 36.28 -4.66 -6.00
C ARG A 31 34.95 -4.10 -6.47
N VAL A 32 34.77 -2.77 -6.48
CA VAL A 32 33.53 -2.11 -6.91
C VAL A 32 33.27 -2.31 -8.40
N ARG A 33 34.30 -2.24 -9.25
CA ARG A 33 34.20 -2.56 -10.69
C ARG A 33 33.67 -3.98 -10.93
N GLY A 34 34.06 -4.96 -10.11
CA GLY A 34 33.53 -6.33 -10.19
C GLY A 34 32.02 -6.45 -9.94
N TYR A 35 31.42 -5.52 -9.18
CA TYR A 35 29.97 -5.52 -8.89
C TYR A 35 29.17 -4.52 -9.74
N PHE A 36 29.84 -3.50 -10.29
CA PHE A 36 29.21 -2.41 -11.01
C PHE A 36 29.93 -2.17 -12.33
N VAL A 37 29.33 -2.71 -13.40
CA VAL A 37 29.66 -2.37 -14.79
C VAL A 37 28.65 -1.32 -15.26
N PRO A 38 29.10 -0.12 -15.70
CA PRO A 38 28.26 0.89 -16.34
C PRO A 38 27.47 0.30 -17.51
N ILE A 39 26.28 0.85 -17.76
CA ILE A 39 25.37 0.31 -18.80
C ILE A 39 25.96 0.50 -20.21
N ALA A 40 26.75 1.55 -20.40
CA ALA A 40 27.43 1.87 -21.67
C ALA A 40 28.50 0.84 -22.05
N ASP A 41 29.12 0.19 -21.06
CA ASP A 41 30.21 -0.78 -21.27
C ASP A 41 29.69 -2.22 -21.38
N LEU A 42 28.36 -2.42 -21.31
CA LEU A 42 27.73 -3.73 -21.45
C LEU A 42 27.31 -3.95 -22.90
N ASP A 43 27.69 -5.12 -23.41
CA ASP A 43 27.18 -5.68 -24.65
C ASP A 43 25.66 -5.82 -24.60
N ASP A 44 25.01 -5.79 -25.76
CA ASP A 44 23.54 -5.73 -25.86
C ASP A 44 22.88 -6.97 -25.23
N GLU A 45 23.45 -8.16 -25.44
CA GLU A 45 22.98 -9.39 -24.77
C GLU A 45 23.10 -9.32 -23.24
N ALA A 46 24.21 -8.78 -22.73
CA ALA A 46 24.43 -8.64 -21.30
C ALA A 46 23.46 -7.61 -20.68
N ARG A 47 23.10 -6.58 -21.45
CA ARG A 47 22.10 -5.56 -21.07
C ARG A 47 20.72 -6.17 -20.96
N GLU A 48 20.33 -7.06 -21.87
CA GLU A 48 19.06 -7.79 -21.82
C GLU A 48 18.99 -8.73 -20.61
N ARG A 49 20.00 -9.58 -20.39
CA ARG A 49 20.06 -10.48 -19.22
C ARG A 49 19.95 -9.74 -17.89
N LYS A 50 20.59 -8.56 -17.79
CA LYS A 50 20.52 -7.68 -16.61
C LYS A 50 19.13 -7.06 -16.45
N SER A 51 18.49 -6.65 -17.55
CA SER A 51 17.10 -6.16 -17.55
C SER A 51 16.11 -7.22 -17.09
N GLU A 52 16.24 -8.45 -17.58
CA GLU A 52 15.41 -9.59 -17.18
C GLU A 52 15.60 -9.95 -15.70
N SER A 53 16.86 -10.03 -15.25
CA SER A 53 17.18 -10.27 -13.84
C SER A 53 16.59 -9.19 -12.92
N ASN A 54 16.64 -7.93 -13.34
CA ASN A 54 16.03 -6.81 -12.62
C ASN A 54 14.50 -6.90 -12.59
N LYS A 55 13.86 -7.27 -13.71
CA LYS A 55 12.40 -7.53 -13.76
C LYS A 55 12.01 -8.64 -12.78
N ILE A 56 12.75 -9.75 -12.76
CA ILE A 56 12.51 -10.87 -11.84
C ILE A 56 12.68 -10.43 -10.39
N ARG A 57 13.76 -9.70 -10.06
CA ARG A 57 14.03 -9.21 -8.71
C ARG A 57 12.93 -8.25 -8.24
N GLN A 58 12.48 -7.35 -9.11
CA GLN A 58 11.40 -6.41 -8.81
C GLN A 58 10.06 -7.14 -8.59
N ALA A 59 9.77 -8.17 -9.39
CA ALA A 59 8.59 -9.02 -9.21
C ALA A 59 8.63 -9.76 -7.86
N ARG A 60 9.79 -10.34 -7.50
CA ARG A 60 9.99 -11.00 -6.18
C ARG A 60 9.80 -10.01 -5.03
N PHE A 61 10.36 -8.80 -5.13
CA PHE A 61 10.19 -7.76 -4.12
C PHE A 61 8.72 -7.34 -3.94
N ARG A 62 7.99 -7.12 -5.04
CA ARG A 62 6.55 -6.80 -4.99
C ARG A 62 5.73 -7.93 -4.37
N ASN A 63 6.04 -9.18 -4.71
CA ASN A 63 5.38 -10.34 -4.12
C ASN A 63 5.66 -10.44 -2.61
N LYS A 64 6.90 -10.27 -2.18
CA LYS A 64 7.27 -10.25 -0.76
C LYS A 64 6.50 -9.17 0.00
N ARG A 65 6.50 -7.92 -0.50
CA ARG A 65 5.76 -6.82 0.13
C ARG A 65 4.25 -7.09 0.20
N ARG A 66 3.68 -7.76 -0.81
CA ARG A 66 2.26 -8.16 -0.79
C ARG A 66 1.98 -9.22 0.27
N VAL A 67 2.88 -10.18 0.45
CA VAL A 67 2.79 -11.22 1.50
C VAL A 67 2.95 -10.61 2.88
N ASP A 68 3.96 -9.75 3.08
CA ASP A 68 4.19 -9.06 4.35
C ASP A 68 2.97 -8.22 4.74
N LYS A 69 2.41 -7.44 3.80
CA LYS A 69 1.19 -6.67 4.04
C LYS A 69 -0.05 -7.54 4.34
N ALA A 70 -0.15 -8.71 3.71
CA ALA A 70 -1.24 -9.66 4.01
C ALA A 70 -1.06 -10.29 5.41
N ASN A 71 0.17 -10.57 5.82
CA ASN A 71 0.50 -11.06 7.15
C ASN A 71 0.22 -9.99 8.22
N GLU A 72 0.66 -8.75 8.00
CA GLU A 72 0.35 -7.60 8.88
C GLU A 72 -1.16 -7.40 9.03
N ALA A 73 -1.92 -7.46 7.93
CA ALA A 73 -3.38 -7.40 7.98
C ALA A 73 -4.00 -8.57 8.75
N SER A 74 -3.44 -9.78 8.65
CA SER A 74 -3.90 -10.93 9.43
C SER A 74 -3.60 -10.79 10.93
N VAL A 75 -2.43 -10.24 11.30
CA VAL A 75 -2.06 -10.01 12.70
C VAL A 75 -2.92 -8.90 13.32
N ALA A 76 -3.17 -7.81 12.59
CA ALA A 76 -4.08 -6.75 13.02
C ALA A 76 -5.52 -7.27 13.24
N ASN A 77 -5.97 -8.22 12.42
CA ASN A 77 -7.30 -8.82 12.56
C ASN A 77 -7.41 -9.76 13.77
N VAL A 78 -6.30 -10.42 14.16
CA VAL A 78 -6.24 -11.25 15.37
C VAL A 78 -6.30 -10.39 16.63
N TYR A 79 -5.64 -9.23 16.65
CA TYR A 79 -5.70 -8.29 17.78
C TYR A 79 -7.09 -7.64 17.95
N ASN A 80 -7.84 -7.41 16.87
CA ASN A 80 -9.21 -6.89 16.96
C ASN A 80 -10.24 -7.92 17.44
N MET A 81 -9.99 -9.23 17.30
CA MET A 81 -10.88 -10.28 17.83
C MET A 81 -10.66 -10.58 19.33
N SER A 82 -9.57 -10.12 19.93
CA SER A 82 -9.27 -10.37 21.36
C SER A 82 -9.80 -9.29 22.31
N ASN A 83 -10.37 -8.19 21.81
CA ASN A 83 -10.93 -7.12 22.64
C ASN A 83 -12.44 -7.25 22.93
N ASP A 84 -13.10 -8.30 22.43
CA ASP A 84 -14.56 -8.50 22.57
C ASP A 84 -14.96 -9.61 23.58
N ILE A 85 -14.02 -10.09 24.41
CA ILE A 85 -14.33 -11.10 25.45
C ILE A 85 -14.32 -10.43 26.84
N GLN A 86 -15.53 -10.03 27.22
CA GLN A 86 -16.16 -10.06 28.54
C GLN A 86 -15.44 -9.46 29.76
N GLN A 87 -16.08 -8.41 30.29
CA GLN A 87 -16.03 -8.00 31.69
C GLN A 87 -16.34 -9.17 32.64
N PRO A 88 -15.68 -9.27 33.81
CA PRO A 88 -16.13 -10.14 34.89
C PRO A 88 -17.17 -9.40 35.74
N SER A 89 -18.37 -9.98 35.76
CA SER A 89 -19.47 -9.63 36.65
C SER A 89 -19.13 -9.93 38.12
N THR A 90 -19.53 -9.00 38.96
CA THR A 90 -19.64 -9.07 40.42
C THR A 90 -20.62 -10.16 40.86
N SER A 91 -20.21 -11.03 41.78
CA SER A 91 -21.09 -11.59 42.83
C SER A 91 -20.28 -12.34 43.90
N GLU A 92 -20.69 -12.11 45.13
CA GLU A 92 -20.12 -12.50 46.42
C GLU A 92 -20.34 -13.98 46.78
N ASN A 93 -19.43 -14.55 47.60
CA ASN A 93 -19.68 -15.23 48.88
C ASN A 93 -18.64 -16.31 49.20
N GLY A 94 -18.15 -16.31 50.45
CA GLY A 94 -17.53 -17.49 51.08
C GLY A 94 -16.34 -17.20 51.99
N VAL A 95 -16.63 -16.99 53.29
CA VAL A 95 -15.73 -16.69 54.41
C VAL A 95 -15.00 -17.93 54.98
N SER A 96 -13.89 -17.67 55.69
CA SER A 96 -13.20 -18.46 56.76
C SER A 96 -12.02 -19.34 56.31
N SER A 97 -10.85 -19.42 56.97
CA SER A 97 -10.47 -19.02 58.33
C SER A 97 -8.94 -18.81 58.48
N SER A 98 -8.56 -17.94 59.43
CA SER A 98 -7.46 -18.08 60.41
C SER A 98 -6.01 -18.36 59.95
N SER A 99 -5.14 -17.36 60.01
CA SER A 99 -4.22 -17.18 61.15
C SER A 99 -3.34 -15.92 60.97
N ASP A 100 -3.47 -15.00 61.91
CA ASP A 100 -2.60 -13.84 62.07
C ASP A 100 -1.22 -14.26 62.57
N SER A 101 -0.18 -13.94 61.81
CA SER A 101 1.16 -13.79 62.37
C SER A 101 1.85 -12.60 61.70
N VAL A 102 2.08 -11.56 62.48
CA VAL A 102 2.81 -10.34 62.11
C VAL A 102 4.20 -10.71 61.61
N LEU A 103 4.47 -10.46 60.32
CA LEU A 103 5.79 -10.64 59.72
C LEU A 103 6.71 -9.50 60.20
N THR A 104 7.57 -9.83 61.15
CA THR A 104 8.66 -8.98 61.65
C THR A 104 9.69 -8.72 60.55
N VAL A 105 9.88 -7.44 60.23
CA VAL A 105 10.92 -6.97 59.29
C VAL A 105 12.27 -6.97 60.01
N LYS A 106 13.11 -7.98 59.76
CA LYS A 106 14.53 -7.93 60.13
C LYS A 106 15.28 -6.99 59.18
N MET A 107 15.60 -5.79 59.67
CA MET A 107 16.54 -4.88 59.01
C MET A 107 17.98 -5.28 59.38
N PRO A 108 18.86 -5.70 58.46
CA PRO A 108 20.27 -5.84 58.77
C PRO A 108 20.94 -4.47 58.76
N PHE A 109 21.05 -3.92 59.96
CA PHE A 109 21.97 -2.85 60.33
C PHE A 109 23.43 -3.29 60.17
N MET A 110 24.26 -2.28 59.91
CA MET A 110 25.70 -2.28 59.60
C MET A 110 26.53 -3.43 60.19
N VAL A 111 27.10 -4.27 59.32
CA VAL A 111 28.37 -4.97 59.58
C VAL A 111 29.39 -4.45 58.58
N ARG A 112 30.33 -3.66 59.08
CA ARG A 112 31.55 -3.28 58.36
C ARG A 112 32.49 -4.48 58.36
N GLU A 113 32.46 -5.29 57.31
CA GLU A 113 33.56 -6.20 57.00
C GLU A 113 33.98 -6.08 55.53
N LYS A 114 35.30 -6.20 55.38
CA LYS A 114 36.11 -5.71 54.28
C LYS A 114 35.88 -6.50 52.99
N VAL A 115 35.87 -5.76 51.89
CA VAL A 115 36.11 -6.12 50.49
C VAL A 115 36.40 -7.61 50.21
N SER A 116 35.42 -8.29 49.60
CA SER A 116 35.66 -9.38 48.65
C SER A 116 34.81 -9.15 47.40
N ILE A 117 35.48 -8.70 46.35
CA ILE A 117 34.94 -8.61 45.00
C ILE A 117 34.88 -10.04 44.43
N ARG A 118 33.71 -10.43 43.90
CA ARG A 118 33.39 -11.65 43.11
C ARG A 118 32.95 -12.89 43.89
N GLY A 119 31.65 -12.98 44.12
CA GLY A 119 30.94 -14.26 44.19
C GLY A 119 29.59 -14.13 43.48
N ARG A 120 29.45 -14.68 42.26
CA ARG A 120 28.12 -14.84 41.63
C ARG A 120 27.25 -15.62 42.62
N LYS A 121 26.09 -15.07 43.03
CA LYS A 121 25.08 -15.80 43.80
C LYS A 121 24.79 -17.11 43.05
N ARG A 122 25.21 -18.26 43.60
CA ARG A 122 24.90 -19.57 43.03
C ARG A 122 23.39 -19.76 43.17
N SER A 123 22.63 -19.55 42.10
CA SER A 123 21.23 -19.96 42.06
C SER A 123 21.15 -21.45 42.40
N SER A 124 20.24 -21.84 43.30
CA SER A 124 20.04 -23.25 43.64
C SER A 124 19.89 -24.08 42.37
N ARG A 125 20.59 -25.23 42.30
CA ARG A 125 20.50 -26.15 41.15
C ARG A 125 19.05 -26.53 40.84
N ALA A 126 18.18 -26.56 41.86
CA ALA A 126 16.75 -26.80 41.71
C ALA A 126 16.04 -25.68 40.91
N LEU A 127 16.36 -24.40 41.17
CA LEU A 127 15.81 -23.27 40.42
C LEU A 127 16.29 -23.25 38.98
N ALA A 128 17.57 -23.54 38.74
CA ALA A 128 18.09 -23.64 37.38
C ALA A 128 17.42 -24.79 36.60
N LYS A 129 17.11 -25.91 37.27
CA LYS A 129 16.37 -27.03 36.68
C LYS A 129 14.92 -26.64 36.38
N SER A 130 14.23 -25.95 37.29
CA SER A 130 12.84 -25.52 37.07
C SER A 130 12.71 -24.52 35.91
N TYR A 131 13.62 -23.55 35.82
CA TYR A 131 13.62 -22.61 34.69
C TYR A 131 13.85 -23.31 33.35
N ARG A 132 14.79 -24.28 33.29
CA ARG A 132 14.98 -25.10 32.08
C ARG A 132 13.74 -25.91 31.73
N THR A 133 13.04 -26.48 32.71
CA THR A 133 11.80 -27.21 32.44
C THR A 133 10.67 -26.29 31.97
N ILE A 134 10.60 -25.06 32.49
CA ILE A 134 9.62 -24.07 32.03
C ILE A 134 9.91 -23.69 30.58
N GLU A 135 11.19 -23.45 30.24
CA GLU A 135 11.63 -23.14 28.87
C GLU A 135 11.29 -24.27 27.89
N THR A 136 11.62 -25.52 28.23
CA THR A 136 11.30 -26.67 27.35
C THR A 136 9.79 -26.90 27.19
N LEU A 137 9.00 -26.66 28.24
CA LEU A 137 7.54 -26.73 28.17
C LEU A 137 6.94 -25.59 27.33
N GLN A 138 7.51 -24.39 27.40
CA GLN A 138 7.12 -23.26 26.56
C GLN A 138 7.40 -23.55 25.08
N ASP A 139 8.60 -24.04 24.76
CA ASP A 139 8.97 -24.45 23.40
C ASP A 139 8.04 -25.53 22.85
N ARG A 140 7.73 -26.55 23.66
CA ARG A 140 6.82 -27.63 23.28
C ARG A 140 5.40 -27.13 23.06
N ASN A 141 4.93 -26.20 23.89
CA ASN A 141 3.63 -25.54 23.69
C ASN A 141 3.59 -24.72 22.40
N GLU A 142 4.65 -24.00 22.07
CA GLU A 142 4.75 -23.28 20.80
C GLU A 142 4.74 -24.24 19.61
N GLU A 143 5.48 -25.35 19.69
CA GLU A 143 5.52 -26.38 18.66
C GLU A 143 4.13 -26.99 18.42
N LEU A 144 3.42 -27.32 19.50
CA LEU A 144 2.04 -27.81 19.45
C LEU A 144 1.09 -26.78 18.84
N LYS A 145 1.21 -25.49 19.20
CA LYS A 145 0.43 -24.41 18.56
C LYS A 145 0.70 -24.33 17.05
N ARG A 146 1.96 -24.44 16.61
CA ARG A 146 2.33 -24.46 15.18
C ARG A 146 1.74 -25.68 14.46
N LYS A 147 1.79 -26.86 15.10
CA LYS A 147 1.19 -28.11 14.59
C LYS A 147 -0.33 -27.99 14.47
N LEU A 148 -1.00 -27.44 15.48
CA LEU A 148 -2.44 -27.20 15.53
C LEU A 148 -2.87 -26.27 14.38
N ILE A 149 -2.22 -25.12 14.23
CA ILE A 149 -2.49 -24.18 13.11
C ILE A 149 -2.30 -24.87 11.76
N SER A 150 -1.27 -25.70 11.63
CA SER A 150 -1.00 -26.45 10.40
C SER A 150 -2.09 -27.47 10.09
N ALA A 151 -2.57 -28.19 11.11
CA ALA A 151 -3.68 -29.14 11.01
C ALA A 151 -5.00 -28.44 10.68
N GLN A 152 -5.33 -27.35 11.37
CA GLN A 152 -6.50 -26.52 11.06
C GLN A 152 -6.48 -26.00 9.62
N LYS A 153 -5.34 -25.49 9.14
CA LYS A 153 -5.21 -25.05 7.74
C LYS A 153 -5.38 -26.20 6.74
N ARG A 154 -4.97 -27.43 7.09
CA ARG A 154 -5.20 -28.62 6.25
C ARG A 154 -6.68 -28.99 6.22
N LEU A 155 -7.33 -28.99 7.37
CA LEU A 155 -8.76 -29.27 7.53
C LEU A 155 -9.59 -28.23 6.74
N GLN A 156 -9.30 -26.94 6.91
CA GLN A 156 -9.95 -25.87 6.17
C GLN A 156 -9.78 -26.01 4.65
N ARG A 157 -8.62 -26.44 4.15
CA ARG A 157 -8.44 -26.73 2.71
C ARG A 157 -9.27 -27.93 2.25
N TYR A 158 -9.40 -28.95 3.08
CA TYR A 158 -10.22 -30.11 2.80
C TYR A 158 -11.72 -29.75 2.76
N GLU A 159 -12.22 -29.05 3.77
CA GLU A 159 -13.60 -28.55 3.81
C GLU A 159 -13.89 -27.64 2.62
N ASN A 160 -12.98 -26.70 2.31
CA ASN A 160 -13.14 -25.85 1.13
C ASN A 160 -13.16 -26.67 -0.17
N ARG A 161 -12.41 -27.77 -0.26
CA ARG A 161 -12.45 -28.66 -1.43
C ARG A 161 -13.80 -29.36 -1.54
N VAL A 162 -14.33 -29.88 -0.43
CA VAL A 162 -15.64 -30.56 -0.38
C VAL A 162 -16.77 -29.56 -0.69
N SER A 163 -16.74 -28.37 -0.08
CA SER A 163 -17.71 -27.29 -0.31
C SER A 163 -17.60 -26.66 -1.72
N SER A 164 -16.41 -26.66 -2.34
CA SER A 164 -16.19 -26.12 -3.69
C SER A 164 -16.84 -26.91 -4.83
N ALA A 165 -17.52 -28.02 -4.53
CA ALA A 165 -18.33 -28.79 -5.48
C ALA A 165 -19.38 -27.93 -6.21
N ASN A 166 -19.79 -26.80 -5.61
CA ASN A 166 -20.79 -25.88 -6.17
C ASN A 166 -20.24 -24.81 -7.13
N THR A 167 -18.95 -24.85 -7.49
CA THR A 167 -18.41 -23.91 -8.47
C THR A 167 -18.89 -24.20 -9.90
N PRO A 168 -19.09 -23.20 -10.77
CA PRO A 168 -19.46 -23.40 -12.19
C PRO A 168 -18.59 -24.42 -12.92
N LYS A 169 -17.28 -24.42 -12.62
CA LYS A 169 -16.33 -25.39 -13.17
C LYS A 169 -16.59 -26.81 -12.65
N SER A 170 -16.77 -26.99 -11.35
CA SER A 170 -17.05 -28.29 -10.76
C SER A 170 -18.40 -28.85 -11.21
N LYS A 171 -19.45 -28.01 -11.29
CA LYS A 171 -20.77 -28.40 -11.83
C LYS A 171 -20.66 -28.88 -13.28
N SER A 172 -19.95 -28.12 -14.12
CA SER A 172 -19.73 -28.49 -15.52
C SER A 172 -18.93 -29.79 -15.66
N ASP A 173 -17.86 -29.95 -14.87
CA ASP A 173 -17.03 -31.15 -14.89
C ASP A 173 -17.79 -32.38 -14.36
N ASN A 174 -18.66 -32.21 -13.36
CA ASN A 174 -19.52 -33.27 -12.83
C ASN A 174 -20.60 -33.68 -13.85
N LEU A 175 -21.18 -32.73 -14.58
CA LEU A 175 -22.15 -33.01 -15.64
C LEU A 175 -21.52 -33.83 -16.77
N LEU A 176 -20.30 -33.49 -17.19
CA LEU A 176 -19.55 -34.24 -18.20
C LEU A 176 -19.20 -35.65 -17.70
N LYS A 177 -18.73 -35.78 -16.46
CA LYS A 177 -18.44 -37.10 -15.87
C LYS A 177 -19.68 -37.97 -15.75
N ARG A 178 -20.82 -37.38 -15.36
CA ARG A 178 -22.11 -38.10 -15.27
C ARG A 178 -22.60 -38.60 -16.63
N SER A 179 -22.21 -37.93 -17.71
CA SER A 179 -22.48 -38.35 -19.09
C SER A 179 -21.39 -39.30 -19.66
N GLY A 180 -20.44 -39.74 -18.84
CA GLY A 180 -19.37 -40.67 -19.26
C GLY A 180 -18.25 -40.01 -20.07
N ILE A 181 -18.25 -38.67 -20.19
CA ILE A 181 -17.27 -37.93 -20.99
C ILE A 181 -16.21 -37.33 -20.07
N ASN A 182 -14.93 -37.54 -20.38
CA ASN A 182 -13.88 -36.85 -19.65
C ASN A 182 -13.85 -35.36 -20.01
N PRO A 183 -13.82 -34.44 -19.03
CA PRO A 183 -13.78 -32.99 -19.30
C PRO A 183 -12.56 -32.50 -20.09
N LYS A 184 -11.52 -33.32 -20.20
CA LYS A 184 -10.30 -33.00 -20.96
C LYS A 184 -10.48 -33.24 -22.46
N ASP A 185 -11.31 -34.22 -22.82
CA ASP A 185 -11.45 -34.69 -24.19
C ASP A 185 -12.31 -33.73 -25.02
N VAL A 186 -13.20 -32.96 -24.34
CA VAL A 186 -14.13 -32.04 -25.00
C VAL A 186 -14.02 -30.60 -24.44
N PRO A 187 -12.91 -29.89 -24.71
CA PRO A 187 -12.64 -28.57 -24.13
C PRO A 187 -13.64 -27.50 -24.57
N GLU A 188 -14.16 -27.57 -25.79
CA GLU A 188 -15.13 -26.59 -26.30
C GLU A 188 -16.50 -26.72 -25.65
N VAL A 189 -17.01 -27.94 -25.54
CA VAL A 189 -18.30 -28.23 -24.86
C VAL A 189 -18.18 -27.85 -23.40
N ARG A 190 -17.09 -28.23 -22.74
CA ARG A 190 -16.81 -27.81 -21.36
C ARG A 190 -16.83 -26.29 -21.21
N LYS A 191 -16.23 -25.56 -22.14
CA LYS A 191 -16.21 -24.09 -22.12
C LYS A 191 -17.62 -23.51 -22.27
N LYS A 192 -18.46 -24.06 -23.13
CA LYS A 192 -19.87 -23.65 -23.26
C LYS A 192 -20.69 -23.96 -22.00
N LEU A 193 -20.48 -25.12 -21.38
CA LEU A 193 -21.13 -25.49 -20.12
C LEU A 193 -20.75 -24.55 -18.97
N ILE A 194 -19.47 -24.23 -18.84
CA ILE A 194 -19.00 -23.27 -17.83
C ILE A 194 -19.64 -21.89 -18.07
N LEU A 195 -19.82 -21.48 -19.33
CA LEU A 195 -20.49 -20.22 -19.65
C LEU A 195 -21.94 -20.23 -19.16
N GLY A 196 -22.68 -21.31 -19.43
CA GLY A 196 -24.06 -21.48 -19.00
C GLY A 196 -24.20 -21.40 -17.48
N GLU A 197 -23.38 -22.13 -16.73
CA GLU A 197 -23.40 -22.09 -15.27
C GLU A 197 -23.00 -20.71 -14.71
N CYS A 198 -22.00 -20.04 -15.32
CA CYS A 198 -21.64 -18.68 -14.92
C CYS A 198 -22.78 -17.68 -15.17
N LEU A 199 -23.51 -17.82 -16.27
CA LEU A 199 -24.66 -16.97 -16.58
C LEU A 199 -25.81 -17.21 -15.62
N SER A 200 -26.12 -18.47 -15.32
CA SER A 200 -27.15 -18.84 -14.35
C SER A 200 -26.86 -18.27 -12.96
N GLU A 201 -25.60 -18.30 -12.50
CA GLU A 201 -25.20 -17.67 -11.24
C GLU A 201 -25.31 -16.15 -11.29
N GLU A 202 -24.88 -15.49 -12.38
CA GLU A 202 -25.00 -14.03 -12.52
C GLU A 202 -26.44 -13.54 -12.66
N ILE A 203 -27.32 -14.32 -13.26
CA ILE A 203 -28.75 -13.98 -13.34
C ILE A 203 -29.37 -14.06 -11.95
N LYS A 204 -29.02 -15.09 -11.16
CA LYS A 204 -29.47 -15.21 -9.76
C LYS A 204 -29.00 -14.03 -8.92
N THR A 205 -27.72 -13.65 -9.01
CA THR A 205 -27.20 -12.49 -8.28
C THR A 205 -27.83 -11.17 -8.77
N ALA A 206 -28.02 -11.00 -10.08
CA ALA A 206 -28.62 -9.81 -10.65
C ALA A 206 -30.10 -9.65 -10.26
N LYS A 207 -30.84 -10.76 -10.12
CA LYS A 207 -32.23 -10.81 -9.63
C LYS A 207 -32.31 -10.44 -8.15
N ASN A 208 -31.43 -11.01 -7.32
CA ASN A 208 -31.42 -10.73 -5.88
C ASN A 208 -30.99 -9.28 -5.56
N ALA A 209 -30.22 -8.63 -6.45
CA ALA A 209 -29.80 -7.24 -6.30
C ALA A 209 -30.80 -6.21 -6.88
N GLN A 210 -32.05 -6.62 -7.15
CA GLN A 210 -33.09 -5.74 -7.68
C GLN A 210 -33.82 -4.99 -6.55
N GLU A 211 -33.44 -3.74 -6.35
CA GLU A 211 -34.24 -2.75 -5.65
C GLU A 211 -34.41 -1.55 -6.60
N GLY A 212 -35.63 -1.35 -7.13
CA GLY A 212 -36.01 -0.19 -7.96
C GLY A 212 -35.98 -0.37 -9.49
N ASN A 213 -36.71 0.51 -10.19
CA ASN A 213 -36.91 0.45 -11.66
C ASN A 213 -35.63 0.72 -12.48
N SER A 214 -34.70 1.52 -11.97
CA SER A 214 -33.39 1.77 -12.62
C SER A 214 -32.48 0.52 -12.62
N ALA A 215 -32.63 -0.34 -11.60
CA ALA A 215 -31.88 -1.59 -11.52
C ALA A 215 -32.30 -2.62 -12.59
N LYS A 216 -33.57 -2.56 -13.02
CA LYS A 216 -34.14 -3.43 -14.07
C LYS A 216 -33.52 -3.15 -15.44
N ALA A 217 -33.38 -1.87 -15.80
CA ALA A 217 -32.76 -1.45 -17.06
C ALA A 217 -31.28 -1.86 -17.19
N GLN A 218 -30.59 -2.10 -16.05
CA GLN A 218 -29.18 -2.47 -16.02
C GLN A 218 -28.94 -3.98 -15.85
N ILE A 219 -29.98 -4.83 -15.80
CA ILE A 219 -29.83 -6.29 -15.60
C ILE A 219 -28.89 -6.89 -16.63
N VAL A 220 -29.13 -6.64 -17.91
CA VAL A 220 -28.31 -7.19 -19.01
C VAL A 220 -26.84 -6.76 -18.86
N HIS A 221 -26.61 -5.49 -18.48
CA HIS A 221 -25.26 -5.00 -18.22
C HIS A 221 -24.65 -5.63 -16.97
N ARG A 222 -25.40 -5.90 -15.90
CA ARG A 222 -24.90 -6.55 -14.68
C ARG A 222 -24.56 -8.03 -14.93
N VAL A 223 -25.41 -8.74 -15.67
CA VAL A 223 -25.19 -10.15 -16.04
C VAL A 223 -23.98 -10.28 -16.96
N ALA A 224 -23.93 -9.54 -18.07
CA ALA A 224 -22.75 -9.53 -18.94
C ALA A 224 -21.51 -9.02 -18.16
N SER A 225 -21.77 -8.05 -17.30
CA SER A 225 -21.01 -7.37 -16.23
C SER A 225 -20.22 -8.20 -15.23
N GLY A 226 -20.67 -9.43 -15.03
CA GLY A 226 -20.52 -10.18 -13.81
C GLY A 226 -19.11 -10.40 -13.26
N LYS A 227 -19.04 -10.55 -11.92
CA LYS A 227 -17.83 -10.98 -11.19
C LYS A 227 -17.49 -12.44 -11.50
N VAL A 228 -18.49 -13.33 -11.59
CA VAL A 228 -18.36 -14.76 -11.89
C VAL A 228 -17.82 -14.95 -13.31
N ILE A 229 -18.43 -14.29 -14.31
CA ILE A 229 -17.96 -14.32 -15.71
C ILE A 229 -16.52 -13.80 -15.83
N LYS A 230 -16.15 -12.80 -15.02
CA LYS A 230 -14.76 -12.28 -14.96
C LYS A 230 -13.80 -13.29 -14.32
N LYS A 231 -14.20 -13.97 -13.22
CA LYS A 231 -13.39 -14.99 -12.53
C LYS A 231 -13.01 -16.14 -13.45
N TYR A 232 -13.97 -16.63 -14.25
CA TYR A 232 -13.75 -17.74 -15.19
C TYR A 232 -13.28 -17.31 -16.59
N ARG A 233 -13.00 -16.02 -16.81
CA ARG A 233 -12.51 -15.47 -18.09
C ARG A 233 -13.45 -15.74 -19.28
N MET A 234 -14.76 -15.84 -19.01
CA MET A 234 -15.79 -16.19 -20.00
C MET A 234 -16.33 -14.99 -20.80
N LYS A 235 -15.62 -13.86 -20.77
CA LYS A 235 -16.05 -12.62 -21.42
C LYS A 235 -16.06 -12.72 -22.94
N SER A 236 -14.97 -13.22 -23.52
CA SER A 236 -14.85 -13.33 -24.99
C SER A 236 -15.83 -14.35 -25.55
N THR A 237 -16.07 -15.46 -24.83
CA THR A 237 -17.08 -16.44 -25.23
C THR A 237 -18.49 -15.88 -25.14
N LEU A 238 -18.79 -15.12 -24.08
CA LEU A 238 -20.08 -14.45 -23.98
C LEU A 238 -20.28 -13.46 -25.14
N GLU A 239 -19.26 -12.66 -25.45
CA GLU A 239 -19.29 -11.68 -26.55
C GLU A 239 -19.52 -12.36 -27.90
N LYS A 240 -18.87 -13.50 -28.16
CA LYS A 240 -19.10 -14.31 -29.38
C LYS A 240 -20.51 -14.88 -29.46
N VAL A 241 -21.10 -15.30 -28.34
CA VAL A 241 -22.44 -15.92 -28.31
C VAL A 241 -23.56 -14.87 -28.38
N THR A 242 -23.37 -13.74 -27.71
CA THR A 242 -24.45 -12.75 -27.51
C THR A 242 -24.28 -11.49 -28.35
N ASN A 243 -23.13 -11.29 -29.00
CA ASN A 243 -22.74 -10.05 -29.68
C ASN A 243 -22.85 -8.78 -28.81
N LEU A 244 -22.91 -8.95 -27.48
CA LEU A 244 -22.95 -7.86 -26.50
C LEU A 244 -21.55 -7.27 -26.34
N ASN A 245 -21.18 -6.39 -27.26
CA ASN A 245 -19.95 -5.61 -27.19
C ASN A 245 -19.99 -4.67 -25.97
N ARG A 246 -19.38 -5.09 -24.86
CA ARG A 246 -19.24 -4.27 -23.63
C ARG A 246 -18.65 -2.88 -23.89
N ARG A 247 -17.81 -2.75 -24.92
CA ARG A 247 -17.17 -1.49 -25.31
C ARG A 247 -18.10 -0.53 -26.06
N ARG A 248 -19.24 -0.99 -26.60
CA ARG A 248 -20.21 -0.11 -27.28
C ARG A 248 -20.99 0.76 -26.28
N ASN A 249 -21.26 0.28 -25.07
CA ASN A 249 -22.06 1.03 -24.08
C ASN A 249 -21.28 2.05 -23.24
N ILE A 250 -19.96 2.16 -23.40
CA ILE A 250 -19.17 3.29 -22.85
C ILE A 250 -19.18 4.48 -23.83
N LYS A 251 -19.62 4.27 -25.08
CA LYS A 251 -19.80 5.33 -26.08
C LYS A 251 -21.16 6.03 -25.99
N ASN A 252 -21.77 6.12 -24.81
CA ASN A 252 -22.68 7.23 -24.55
C ASN A 252 -21.82 8.50 -24.50
N LYS A 253 -21.41 8.99 -25.69
CA LYS A 253 -20.63 10.21 -25.89
C LYS A 253 -21.22 11.33 -25.05
N ASN A 254 -22.55 11.37 -24.92
CA ASN A 254 -23.30 12.33 -24.11
C ASN A 254 -22.87 12.30 -22.63
N VAL A 255 -22.86 11.16 -21.94
CA VAL A 255 -22.55 11.11 -20.49
C VAL A 255 -21.07 11.41 -20.19
N LEU A 256 -20.14 10.86 -20.97
CA LEU A 256 -18.71 11.17 -20.81
C LEU A 256 -18.39 12.60 -21.21
N SER A 257 -19.06 13.15 -22.23
CA SER A 257 -18.92 14.55 -22.62
C SER A 257 -19.45 15.49 -21.54
N ILE A 258 -20.57 15.16 -20.88
CA ILE A 258 -21.12 15.95 -19.78
C ILE A 258 -20.14 15.98 -18.60
N LYS A 259 -19.58 14.82 -18.20
CA LYS A 259 -18.60 14.78 -17.10
C LYS A 259 -17.31 15.53 -17.43
N ARG A 260 -16.81 15.41 -18.67
CA ARG A 260 -15.62 16.17 -19.12
C ARG A 260 -15.89 17.68 -19.15
N LYS A 261 -17.02 18.10 -19.73
CA LYS A 261 -17.45 19.51 -19.74
C LYS A 261 -17.52 20.09 -18.34
N ARG A 262 -18.19 19.41 -17.39
CA ARG A 262 -18.26 19.86 -15.99
C ARG A 262 -16.89 20.03 -15.34
N LEU A 263 -15.94 19.13 -15.63
CA LEU A 263 -14.59 19.21 -15.08
C LEU A 263 -13.82 20.38 -15.70
N ASP A 264 -13.93 20.57 -17.01
CA ASP A 264 -13.33 21.71 -17.71
C ASP A 264 -13.91 23.05 -17.24
N ASP A 265 -15.22 23.12 -17.00
CA ASP A 265 -15.88 24.30 -16.44
C ASP A 265 -15.39 24.60 -15.02
N LEU A 266 -15.24 23.57 -14.18
CA LEU A 266 -14.68 23.73 -12.83
C LEU A 266 -13.23 24.24 -12.89
N ARG A 267 -12.41 23.69 -13.79
CA ARG A 267 -11.02 24.15 -13.99
C ARG A 267 -10.97 25.61 -14.43
N LYS A 268 -11.82 26.01 -15.36
CA LYS A 268 -11.92 27.40 -15.81
C LYS A 268 -12.26 28.32 -14.64
N ARG A 269 -13.31 28.02 -13.86
CA ARG A 269 -13.69 28.82 -12.69
C ARG A 269 -12.57 28.97 -11.67
N VAL A 270 -11.82 27.89 -11.41
CA VAL A 270 -10.68 27.93 -10.50
C VAL A 270 -9.55 28.80 -11.07
N ASN A 271 -9.24 28.64 -12.36
CA ASN A 271 -8.22 29.44 -13.03
C ASN A 271 -8.58 30.93 -13.04
N ASP A 272 -9.83 31.26 -13.36
CA ASP A 272 -10.33 32.64 -13.40
C ASP A 272 -10.22 33.29 -12.01
N LYS A 273 -10.63 32.57 -10.95
CA LYS A 273 -10.48 33.06 -9.56
C LYS A 273 -9.03 33.29 -9.16
N ILE A 274 -8.13 32.38 -9.52
CA ILE A 274 -6.68 32.53 -9.22
C ILE A 274 -6.12 33.71 -10.01
N GLN A 275 -6.49 33.86 -11.28
CA GLN A 275 -6.05 34.95 -12.13
C GLN A 275 -6.51 36.30 -11.58
N THR A 276 -7.80 36.45 -11.26
CA THR A 276 -8.34 37.67 -10.65
C THR A 276 -7.66 37.98 -9.32
N PHE A 277 -7.38 36.97 -8.50
CA PHE A 277 -6.64 37.16 -7.24
C PHE A 277 -5.21 37.67 -7.48
N LEU A 278 -4.47 37.10 -8.44
CA LEU A 278 -3.11 37.53 -8.75
C LEU A 278 -3.06 38.93 -9.41
N GLU A 279 -4.12 39.33 -10.12
CA GLU A 279 -4.24 40.64 -10.76
C GLU A 279 -4.57 41.79 -9.79
N ARG A 280 -5.00 41.50 -8.55
CA ARG A 280 -5.24 42.54 -7.54
C ARG A 280 -3.96 43.31 -7.25
N ASP A 281 -4.08 44.62 -7.07
CA ASP A 281 -2.96 45.53 -6.82
C ASP A 281 -2.20 45.20 -5.50
N ASP A 282 -2.91 44.63 -4.52
CA ASP A 282 -2.32 44.14 -3.26
C ASP A 282 -1.34 42.98 -3.48
N ASN A 283 -1.59 42.14 -4.50
CA ASN A 283 -0.84 40.92 -4.76
C ASN A 283 0.17 41.06 -5.89
N SER A 284 -0.03 42.01 -6.79
CA SER A 284 0.92 42.34 -7.86
C SER A 284 0.87 43.81 -8.24
N ARG A 285 1.99 44.36 -8.70
CA ARG A 285 2.10 45.73 -9.21
C ARG A 285 2.27 45.72 -10.72
N GLN A 286 1.58 46.63 -11.40
CA GLN A 286 1.68 46.81 -12.83
C GLN A 286 2.96 47.57 -13.20
N HIS A 287 3.67 47.13 -14.24
CA HIS A 287 4.80 47.89 -14.76
C HIS A 287 4.33 49.16 -15.45
N PRO A 288 5.04 50.29 -15.29
CA PRO A 288 4.63 51.57 -15.88
C PRO A 288 4.97 51.73 -17.37
N GLY A 289 5.93 50.97 -17.92
CA GLY A 289 6.47 51.21 -19.26
C GLY A 289 5.57 50.73 -20.40
N LYS A 290 5.40 51.54 -21.46
CA LYS A 290 4.63 51.14 -22.67
C LYS A 290 5.21 49.90 -23.39
N GLY A 291 6.51 49.65 -23.22
CA GLY A 291 7.22 48.45 -23.71
C GLY A 291 7.02 47.21 -22.84
N ASP A 292 6.47 47.36 -21.64
CA ASP A 292 6.23 46.26 -20.70
C ASP A 292 4.87 45.58 -20.91
N ALA A 293 4.31 45.66 -22.11
CA ALA A 293 3.09 44.97 -22.46
C ALA A 293 3.38 43.65 -23.20
N VAL A 294 2.61 42.60 -22.88
CA VAL A 294 2.70 41.27 -23.50
C VAL A 294 1.38 40.95 -24.19
N LYS A 295 1.46 40.33 -25.38
CA LYS A 295 0.28 39.80 -26.08
C LYS A 295 -0.18 38.51 -25.40
N ALA A 296 -1.35 38.54 -24.76
CA ALA A 296 -2.00 37.38 -24.15
C ALA A 296 -3.28 37.07 -24.94
N GLY A 297 -3.20 36.06 -25.82
CA GLY A 297 -4.26 35.77 -26.78
C GLY A 297 -4.44 36.92 -27.78
N ASN A 298 -5.65 37.49 -27.83
CA ASN A 298 -6.00 38.57 -28.76
C ASN A 298 -5.85 39.97 -28.15
N LYS A 299 -5.46 40.09 -26.87
CA LYS A 299 -5.34 41.39 -26.17
C LYS A 299 -3.89 41.68 -25.78
N LYS A 300 -3.52 42.97 -25.82
CA LYS A 300 -2.24 43.48 -25.31
C LYS A 300 -2.45 43.84 -23.84
N ILE A 301 -1.79 43.13 -22.93
CA ILE A 301 -1.95 43.27 -21.47
C ILE A 301 -0.63 43.75 -20.88
N GLN A 302 -0.68 44.69 -19.95
CA GLN A 302 0.50 45.20 -19.25
C GLN A 302 1.08 44.12 -18.32
N LYS A 303 2.41 43.96 -18.31
CA LYS A 303 3.09 43.04 -17.37
C LYS A 303 2.86 43.51 -15.94
N ARG A 304 2.74 42.54 -15.05
CA ARG A 304 2.66 42.74 -13.60
C ARG A 304 3.76 41.94 -12.91
N VAL A 305 4.25 42.44 -11.78
CA VAL A 305 5.20 41.74 -10.91
C VAL A 305 4.50 41.47 -9.61
N LEU A 306 4.58 40.23 -9.12
CA LEU A 306 4.00 39.87 -7.82
C LEU A 306 4.60 40.74 -6.71
N ASN A 307 3.91 40.94 -5.60
CA ASN A 307 4.48 41.65 -4.44
C ASN A 307 5.19 40.69 -3.47
N ASP A 308 4.86 39.39 -3.54
CA ASP A 308 5.35 38.36 -2.63
C ASP A 308 5.65 37.05 -3.37
N TYR A 309 6.28 36.10 -2.68
CA TYR A 309 6.52 34.76 -3.17
C TYR A 309 5.20 34.02 -3.43
N MET A 310 5.18 33.24 -4.52
CA MET A 310 4.04 32.40 -4.89
C MET A 310 3.57 31.45 -3.79
N TYR A 311 4.45 31.09 -2.85
CA TYR A 311 4.09 30.29 -1.70
C TYR A 311 3.13 31.02 -0.76
N ASN A 312 3.49 32.25 -0.39
CA ASN A 312 2.72 33.07 0.54
C ASN A 312 1.38 33.48 -0.08
N LEU A 313 1.40 33.85 -1.37
CA LEU A 313 0.18 34.17 -2.12
C LEU A 313 -0.79 32.99 -2.22
N GLN A 314 -0.29 31.76 -2.28
CA GLN A 314 -1.14 30.57 -2.27
C GLN A 314 -1.78 30.32 -0.90
N LEU A 315 -1.06 30.58 0.19
CA LEU A 315 -1.61 30.51 1.54
C LEU A 315 -2.70 31.57 1.74
N LYS A 316 -2.42 32.81 1.30
CA LYS A 316 -3.37 33.93 1.31
C LYS A 316 -4.62 33.61 0.48
N PHE A 317 -4.45 33.08 -0.74
CA PHE A 317 -5.56 32.65 -1.58
C PHE A 317 -6.44 31.58 -0.91
N ASN A 318 -5.84 30.59 -0.26
CA ASN A 318 -6.59 29.54 0.43
C ASN A 318 -7.28 30.04 1.71
N ALA A 319 -6.81 31.14 2.30
CA ALA A 319 -7.44 31.78 3.45
C ALA A 319 -8.62 32.68 3.03
N GLU A 320 -8.50 33.39 1.91
CA GLU A 320 -9.54 34.30 1.40
C GLU A 320 -10.62 33.60 0.57
N SER A 321 -10.32 32.43 -0.02
CA SER A 321 -11.24 31.75 -0.93
C SER A 321 -11.76 30.43 -0.36
N ASP A 322 -13.01 30.11 -0.71
CA ASP A 322 -13.65 28.83 -0.35
C ASP A 322 -13.03 27.62 -1.06
N ILE A 323 -12.12 27.85 -2.02
CA ILE A 323 -11.55 26.81 -2.88
C ILE A 323 -10.13 26.51 -2.42
N LYS A 324 -9.93 25.33 -1.83
CA LYS A 324 -8.59 24.84 -1.48
C LYS A 324 -7.85 24.39 -2.72
N VAL A 325 -6.79 25.11 -3.09
CA VAL A 325 -5.95 24.78 -4.25
C VAL A 325 -4.57 24.33 -3.78
N SER A 326 -4.03 23.27 -4.42
CA SER A 326 -2.67 22.80 -4.15
C SER A 326 -1.63 23.78 -4.71
N ARG A 327 -0.47 23.89 -4.06
CA ARG A 327 0.66 24.72 -4.53
C ARG A 327 0.98 24.49 -6.01
N THR A 328 1.05 23.23 -6.43
CA THR A 328 1.36 22.87 -7.82
C THR A 328 0.33 23.39 -8.82
N THR A 329 -0.96 23.33 -8.46
CA THR A 329 -2.05 23.82 -9.32
C THR A 329 -2.04 25.34 -9.37
N PHE A 330 -1.86 25.99 -8.23
CA PHE A 330 -1.74 27.46 -8.14
C PHE A 330 -0.58 28.00 -8.98
N TYR A 331 0.57 27.32 -8.97
CA TYR A 331 1.75 27.78 -9.69
C TYR A 331 1.61 27.63 -11.21
N LYS A 332 0.94 26.56 -11.65
CA LYS A 332 0.68 26.30 -13.08
C LYS A 332 -0.38 27.22 -13.69
N THR A 333 -1.28 27.74 -12.87
CA THR A 333 -2.41 28.59 -13.29
C THR A 333 -2.06 30.07 -13.34
N ARG A 334 -0.84 30.44 -12.94
CA ARG A 334 -0.33 31.81 -13.05
C ARG A 334 -0.32 32.29 -14.51
N PRO A 335 -0.92 33.45 -14.82
CA PRO A 335 -0.86 34.04 -16.15
C PRO A 335 0.56 34.41 -16.58
N LYS A 336 0.86 34.31 -17.88
CA LYS A 336 2.21 34.57 -18.42
C LYS A 336 2.70 36.01 -18.24
N TYR A 337 1.78 36.99 -18.16
CA TYR A 337 2.11 38.41 -17.97
C TYR A 337 2.31 38.77 -16.49
N VAL A 338 2.15 37.82 -15.56
CA VAL A 338 2.44 38.01 -14.13
C VAL A 338 3.78 37.37 -13.79
N SER A 339 4.81 38.19 -13.68
CA SER A 339 6.19 37.80 -13.39
C SER A 339 6.44 37.60 -11.90
N LEU A 340 7.40 36.72 -11.56
CA LEU A 340 7.87 36.59 -10.19
C LEU A 340 8.70 37.82 -9.82
N VAL A 341 8.76 38.15 -8.53
CA VAL A 341 9.75 39.10 -8.05
C VAL A 341 11.14 38.49 -8.19
N ASN A 342 12.02 39.19 -8.90
CA ASN A 342 13.44 38.87 -8.93
C ASN A 342 14.15 39.77 -7.91
N PHE A 343 14.32 39.28 -6.68
CA PHE A 343 15.09 39.97 -5.64
C PHE A 343 16.62 39.93 -5.87
N THR A 344 17.07 39.25 -6.92
CA THR A 344 18.50 39.05 -7.23
C THR A 344 19.13 40.20 -8.01
N SER A 345 18.34 41.13 -8.57
CA SER A 345 18.88 42.34 -9.20
C SER A 345 19.14 43.41 -8.13
N ARG A 346 20.40 43.85 -8.02
CA ARG A 346 20.92 44.86 -7.07
C ARG A 346 20.25 46.25 -7.15
N SER A 347 19.36 46.48 -8.12
CA SER A 347 18.67 47.75 -8.39
C SER A 347 17.29 47.89 -7.72
N VAL A 348 16.89 46.96 -6.84
CA VAL A 348 15.56 46.98 -6.18
C VAL A 348 15.59 47.61 -4.78
N CYS A 349 16.72 48.19 -4.37
CA CYS A 349 16.81 49.06 -3.19
C CYS A 349 16.79 50.53 -3.63
N ALA A 350 15.65 51.19 -3.42
CA ALA A 350 15.51 52.63 -3.30
C ALA A 350 14.53 52.90 -2.15
#